data_AF-A0A7C5R3G5-F1
#
_entry.id   AF-A0A7C5R3G5-F1
#
_cell.length_a   1.000
_cell.length_b   1.000
_cell.length_c   1.000
_cell.angle_alpha   90.00
_cell.angle_beta   90.00
_cell.angle_gamma   90.00
#
_symmetry.space_group_name_H-M   'P 1'
#
loop_
_entity.id
_entity.type
_entity.pdbx_description
1 polymer ?
#
loop_
_entity_poly.entity_id
_entity_poly.type
_entity_poly.pdbx_seq_one_letter_code
_entity_poly.pdbx_strand_id
1 'polypeptide(L)'
;MGTSAGADPVADGDLDAEALSDLDGEPATPPLRLLVDLIKRRAAGLTFVCGLMLGWLVIGWWLWPVQWANSGPWELAAPYQERYVALVAANLDRGGDALQAKRDLAGWRPEALAALLSAMEKEAPDAEARRQLAALQKTLALQDAAEPPLWLALLRQTTVYWSAALAVVLLTAALALAIVPPRWAPRLHGVGLAAEGDAQSRALGPGRGPLEPWLEAFEEAAEEASAEAEGSEAQDEGGGEQPKDGEKPGGRPVERVFLNAEKAPAVQEQKEEQEQQDETKGLLADLLGGDEALDHRLEVLSAMIDDVPIDGLAAQAQRVLAQLGSFQAN
;
A
#
# COMPACT_ATOMS: atom_id res chain seq x y z
N MET A 1 -77.36 -106.51 -1.65
CA MET A 1 -77.22 -106.63 -3.11
C MET A 1 -76.77 -105.26 -3.57
N GLY A 2 -75.46 -105.07 -3.80
CA GLY A 2 -74.86 -105.02 -5.14
C GLY A 2 -74.95 -103.58 -5.65
N THR A 3 -73.93 -102.86 -6.09
CA THR A 3 -72.60 -103.13 -6.66
C THR A 3 -71.88 -101.76 -6.67
N SER A 4 -70.54 -101.71 -6.58
CA SER A 4 -69.61 -101.25 -7.66
C SER A 4 -69.96 -99.89 -8.29
N ALA A 5 -69.10 -98.90 -8.52
CA ALA A 5 -67.65 -98.72 -8.63
C ALA A 5 -67.42 -97.20 -8.39
N GLY A 6 -66.25 -96.74 -7.97
CA GLY A 6 -65.17 -96.47 -8.91
C GLY A 6 -64.32 -95.35 -8.32
N ALA A 7 -63.02 -95.54 -8.40
CA ALA A 7 -62.00 -94.59 -8.01
C ALA A 7 -62.03 -93.35 -8.92
N ASP A 8 -61.63 -92.20 -8.38
CA ASP A 8 -60.51 -91.43 -8.93
C ASP A 8 -60.00 -90.41 -7.88
N PRO A 9 -58.67 -90.30 -7.68
CA PRO A 9 -58.02 -89.28 -6.87
C PRO A 9 -57.42 -88.20 -7.78
N VAL A 10 -58.04 -87.02 -7.88
CA VAL A 10 -57.44 -85.88 -8.60
C VAL A 10 -57.95 -84.58 -7.98
N ALA A 11 -57.01 -83.78 -7.48
CA ALA A 11 -56.77 -82.40 -7.89
C ALA A 11 -56.10 -81.65 -6.73
N ASP A 12 -54.77 -81.77 -6.72
CA ASP A 12 -53.90 -80.72 -6.21
C ASP A 12 -54.36 -79.39 -6.83
N GLY A 13 -54.94 -78.54 -6.00
CA GLY A 13 -55.17 -77.15 -6.33
C GLY A 13 -53.84 -76.42 -6.22
N ASP A 14 -53.05 -76.50 -7.29
CA ASP A 14 -52.01 -75.52 -7.61
C ASP A 14 -52.69 -74.15 -7.60
N LEU A 15 -52.58 -73.47 -6.45
CA LEU A 15 -52.87 -72.06 -6.33
C LEU A 15 -51.77 -71.34 -7.10
N ASP A 16 -52.12 -70.89 -8.30
CA ASP A 16 -51.32 -70.12 -9.22
C ASP A 16 -50.48 -69.05 -8.50
N ALA A 17 -49.22 -69.41 -8.23
CA ALA A 17 -48.20 -68.51 -7.69
C ALA A 17 -47.68 -67.50 -8.72
N GLU A 18 -48.16 -67.56 -9.97
CA GLU A 18 -47.72 -66.68 -11.07
C GLU A 18 -48.50 -65.36 -11.17
N ALA A 19 -49.61 -65.18 -10.44
CA ALA A 19 -50.37 -63.92 -10.47
C ALA A 19 -49.78 -62.82 -9.55
N LEU A 20 -48.72 -63.10 -8.80
CA LEU A 20 -48.06 -62.15 -7.88
C LEU A 20 -46.66 -61.70 -8.35
N SER A 21 -46.14 -62.24 -9.46
CA SER A 21 -44.84 -61.88 -10.03
C SER A 21 -44.86 -60.68 -10.99
N ASP A 22 -46.04 -60.14 -11.33
CA ASP A 22 -46.18 -59.04 -12.31
C ASP A 22 -46.42 -57.65 -11.65
N LEU A 23 -46.13 -57.56 -10.34
CA LEU A 23 -46.18 -56.33 -9.55
C LEU A 23 -44.77 -55.87 -9.11
N ASP A 24 -43.72 -56.29 -9.84
CA ASP A 24 -42.43 -55.61 -9.87
C ASP A 24 -42.56 -54.32 -10.69
N GLY A 25 -43.39 -53.41 -10.20
CA GLY A 25 -43.39 -52.02 -10.62
C GLY A 25 -42.04 -51.44 -10.25
N GLU A 26 -41.14 -51.33 -11.25
CA GLU A 26 -39.88 -50.62 -11.13
C GLU A 26 -40.12 -49.31 -10.35
N PRO A 27 -39.48 -49.12 -9.17
CA PRO A 27 -39.53 -47.84 -8.53
C PRO A 27 -38.83 -46.88 -9.47
N ALA A 28 -39.61 -46.03 -10.13
CA ALA A 28 -39.13 -44.88 -10.88
C ALA A 28 -38.33 -43.99 -9.92
N THR A 29 -37.06 -44.33 -9.70
CA THR A 29 -36.16 -43.54 -8.87
C THR A 29 -35.93 -42.23 -9.61
N PRO A 30 -36.30 -41.07 -9.03
CA PRO A 30 -36.08 -39.79 -9.67
C PRO A 30 -34.56 -39.56 -9.85
N PRO A 31 -34.15 -38.78 -10.87
CA PRO A 31 -32.75 -38.58 -11.27
C PRO A 31 -32.00 -37.63 -10.31
N LEU A 32 -32.06 -37.88 -8.99
CA LEU A 32 -31.37 -37.08 -7.98
C LEU A 32 -29.83 -37.14 -8.14
N ARG A 33 -29.30 -38.13 -8.86
CA ARG A 33 -27.87 -38.22 -9.18
C ARG A 33 -27.38 -37.07 -10.06
N LEU A 34 -28.21 -36.59 -11.01
CA LEU A 34 -27.84 -35.47 -11.87
C LEU A 34 -27.80 -34.13 -11.11
N LEU A 35 -28.63 -33.99 -10.09
CA LEU A 35 -28.68 -32.79 -9.25
C LEU A 35 -27.44 -32.71 -8.32
N VAL A 36 -27.03 -33.85 -7.76
CA VAL A 36 -25.82 -33.95 -6.93
C VAL A 36 -24.55 -33.65 -7.75
N ASP A 37 -24.47 -34.11 -9.00
CA ASP A 37 -23.31 -33.84 -9.86
C ASP A 37 -23.24 -32.38 -10.32
N LEU A 38 -24.38 -31.71 -10.56
CA LEU A 38 -24.42 -30.27 -10.82
C LEU A 38 -23.95 -29.45 -9.61
N ILE A 39 -24.37 -29.84 -8.40
CA ILE A 39 -23.97 -29.19 -7.16
C ILE A 39 -22.47 -29.41 -6.90
N LYS A 40 -21.93 -30.61 -7.11
CA LYS A 40 -20.49 -30.90 -6.97
C LYS A 40 -19.63 -30.11 -7.95
N ARG A 41 -20.05 -29.95 -9.20
CA ARG A 41 -19.30 -29.13 -10.19
C ARG A 41 -19.22 -27.66 -9.81
N ARG A 42 -20.29 -27.08 -9.26
CA ARG A 42 -20.29 -25.69 -8.77
C ARG A 42 -19.54 -25.54 -7.46
N ALA A 43 -19.67 -26.50 -6.55
CA ALA A 43 -18.93 -26.53 -5.29
C ALA A 43 -17.42 -26.58 -5.53
N ALA A 44 -16.94 -27.36 -6.50
CA ALA A 44 -15.52 -27.43 -6.85
C ALA A 44 -14.95 -26.06 -7.29
N GLY A 45 -15.70 -25.32 -8.11
CA GLY A 45 -15.31 -23.96 -8.53
C GLY A 45 -15.27 -22.98 -7.35
N LEU A 46 -16.29 -22.99 -6.49
CA LEU A 46 -16.34 -22.14 -5.29
C LEU A 46 -15.19 -22.44 -4.31
N THR A 47 -14.85 -23.71 -4.09
CA THR A 47 -13.72 -24.08 -3.23
C THR A 47 -12.38 -23.66 -3.82
N PHE A 48 -12.23 -23.70 -5.15
CA PHE A 48 -11.01 -23.24 -5.83
C PHE A 48 -10.86 -21.72 -5.70
N VAL A 49 -11.93 -20.95 -5.95
CA VAL A 49 -11.92 -19.48 -5.81
C VAL A 49 -11.69 -19.06 -4.36
N CYS A 50 -12.33 -19.72 -3.39
CA CYS A 50 -12.08 -19.46 -1.97
C CYS A 50 -10.64 -19.76 -1.59
N GLY A 51 -10.08 -20.90 -2.04
CA GLY A 51 -8.68 -21.24 -1.82
C GLY A 51 -7.72 -20.24 -2.46
N LEU A 52 -8.04 -19.73 -3.65
CA LEU A 52 -7.24 -18.72 -4.34
C LEU A 52 -7.30 -17.36 -3.63
N MET A 53 -8.48 -16.90 -3.21
CA MET A 53 -8.60 -15.67 -2.41
C MET A 53 -7.87 -15.79 -1.08
N LEU A 54 -7.98 -16.94 -0.39
CA LEU A 54 -7.29 -17.16 0.88
C LEU A 54 -5.78 -17.25 0.68
N GLY A 55 -5.32 -17.95 -0.36
CA GLY A 55 -3.90 -18.02 -0.71
C GLY A 55 -3.33 -16.65 -1.06
N TRP A 56 -4.07 -15.86 -1.85
CA TRP A 56 -3.67 -14.49 -2.19
C TRP A 56 -3.62 -13.59 -0.96
N LEU A 57 -4.61 -13.68 -0.06
CA LEU A 57 -4.64 -12.88 1.16
C LEU A 57 -3.49 -13.25 2.10
N VAL A 58 -3.22 -14.55 2.27
CA VAL A 58 -2.10 -15.01 3.09
C VAL A 58 -0.78 -14.54 2.49
N ILE A 59 -0.58 -14.66 1.17
CA ILE A 59 0.64 -14.17 0.51
C ILE A 59 0.76 -12.64 0.65
N GLY A 60 -0.32 -11.89 0.43
CA GLY A 60 -0.30 -10.43 0.56
C GLY A 60 0.05 -9.94 1.97
N TRP A 61 -0.44 -10.63 3.00
CA TRP A 61 -0.20 -10.25 4.40
C TRP A 61 1.12 -10.80 4.98
N TRP A 62 1.53 -12.02 4.61
CA TRP A 62 2.79 -12.60 5.11
C TRP A 62 4.02 -12.12 4.35
N LEU A 63 3.89 -11.90 3.03
CA LEU A 63 5.03 -11.52 2.20
C LEU A 63 5.35 -10.02 2.32
N TRP A 64 4.38 -9.20 2.73
CA TRP A 64 4.55 -7.77 2.95
C TRP A 64 4.23 -7.39 4.40
N PRO A 65 5.11 -7.70 5.37
CA PRO A 65 4.95 -7.16 6.70
C PRO A 65 5.06 -5.63 6.60
N VAL A 66 3.93 -4.93 6.73
CA VAL A 66 3.88 -3.46 6.79
C VAL A 66 4.51 -3.06 8.12
N GLN A 67 5.83 -2.94 8.11
CA GLN A 67 6.55 -2.27 9.16
C GLN A 67 6.36 -0.78 8.93
N TRP A 68 5.59 -0.15 9.81
CA TRP A 68 5.62 1.30 9.97
C TRP A 68 7.00 1.62 10.53
N ALA A 69 7.98 1.76 9.64
CA ALA A 69 9.24 2.38 10.01
C ALA A 69 8.87 3.72 10.63
N ASN A 70 9.27 3.96 11.87
CA ASN A 70 9.04 5.24 12.52
C ASN A 70 9.71 6.31 11.66
N SER A 71 8.94 6.94 10.78
CA SER A 71 9.44 7.95 9.87
C SER A 71 9.87 9.14 10.71
N GLY A 72 11.19 9.25 10.89
CA GLY A 72 11.77 10.37 11.58
C GLY A 72 11.56 11.67 10.81
N PRO A 73 11.74 12.83 11.45
CA PRO A 73 11.60 14.14 10.81
C PRO A 73 12.45 14.31 9.53
N TRP A 74 13.51 13.51 9.37
CA TRP A 74 14.39 13.48 8.20
C TRP A 74 13.84 12.71 6.98
N GLU A 75 12.76 11.94 7.13
CA GLU A 75 12.11 11.20 6.03
C GLU A 75 10.95 11.96 5.39
N LEU A 76 10.53 13.08 5.97
CA LEU A 76 9.46 13.90 5.41
C LEU A 76 9.88 14.48 4.04
N ALA A 77 8.89 14.86 3.22
CA ALA A 77 9.20 15.60 2.00
C ALA A 77 9.88 16.96 2.32
N ALA A 78 10.73 17.42 1.40
CA ALA A 78 11.54 18.64 1.55
C ALA A 78 10.80 19.86 2.15
N PRO A 79 9.59 20.26 1.70
CA PRO A 79 8.92 21.45 2.27
C PRO A 79 8.54 21.28 3.75
N TYR A 80 8.27 20.05 4.20
CA TYR A 80 7.97 19.79 5.62
C TYR A 80 9.23 19.71 6.47
N GLN A 81 10.34 19.24 5.90
CA GLN A 81 11.65 19.27 6.53
C GLN A 81 12.06 20.71 6.89
N GLU A 82 11.91 21.64 5.95
CA GLU A 82 12.17 23.07 6.16
C GLU A 82 11.31 23.66 7.26
N ARG A 83 9.99 23.39 7.24
CA ARG A 83 9.06 23.83 8.30
C ARG A 83 9.45 23.29 9.67
N TYR A 84 9.86 22.02 9.74
CA TYR A 84 10.30 21.42 11.00
C TYR A 84 11.57 22.08 11.53
N VAL A 85 12.57 22.30 10.69
CA VAL A 85 13.82 22.97 11.09
C VAL A 85 13.56 24.42 11.50
N ALA A 86 12.68 25.14 10.79
CA ALA A 86 12.25 26.49 11.17
C ALA A 86 11.57 26.50 12.56
N LEU A 87 10.72 25.52 12.85
CA LEU A 87 10.07 25.38 14.15
C LEU A 87 11.09 25.11 15.27
N VAL A 88 12.08 24.25 15.03
CA VAL A 88 13.16 23.97 16.00
C VAL A 88 14.00 25.22 16.23
N ALA A 89 14.32 25.99 15.19
CA ALA A 89 15.05 27.25 15.30
C ALA A 89 14.27 28.28 16.13
N ALA A 90 12.97 28.43 15.87
CA ALA A 90 12.10 29.33 16.63
C ALA A 90 11.95 28.91 18.10
N ASN A 91 11.91 27.60 18.37
CA ASN A 91 11.85 27.08 19.74
C ASN A 91 13.17 27.31 20.48
N LEU A 92 14.31 27.19 19.79
CA LEU A 92 15.63 27.51 20.35
C LEU A 92 15.72 29.01 20.72
N ASP A 93 15.20 29.90 19.88
CA ASP A 93 15.21 31.34 20.14
C ASP A 93 14.34 31.71 21.35
N ARG A 94 13.17 31.07 21.48
CA ARG A 94 12.23 31.32 22.59
C ARG A 94 12.69 30.71 23.92
N GLY A 95 13.18 29.48 23.89
CA GLY A 95 13.48 28.69 25.09
C GLY A 95 14.95 28.67 25.48
N GLY A 96 15.87 28.95 24.56
CA GLY A 96 17.31 28.85 24.78
C GLY A 96 17.83 27.43 25.02
N ASP A 97 16.99 26.39 24.91
CA ASP A 97 17.38 25.01 25.19
C ASP A 97 18.09 24.37 23.98
N ALA A 98 19.39 24.60 23.91
CA ALA A 98 20.27 23.98 22.92
C ALA A 98 20.31 22.44 22.98
N LEU A 99 20.06 21.83 24.14
CA LEU A 99 20.09 20.37 24.29
C LEU A 99 18.83 19.74 23.72
N GLN A 100 17.68 20.41 23.82
CA GLN A 100 16.45 19.97 23.17
C GLN A 100 16.58 20.03 21.64
N ALA A 101 17.04 21.15 21.09
CA ALA A 101 17.26 21.28 19.64
C ALA A 101 18.24 20.23 19.09
N LYS A 102 19.30 19.89 19.84
CA LYS A 102 20.24 18.81 19.49
C LYS A 102 19.58 17.43 19.48
N ARG A 103 18.69 17.14 20.43
CA ARG A 103 17.96 15.87 20.49
C ARG A 103 16.96 15.74 19.33
N ASP A 104 16.23 16.82 19.05
CA ASP A 104 15.23 16.86 17.97
C ASP A 104 15.88 16.65 16.59
N LEU A 105 17.11 17.14 16.42
CA LEU A 105 17.87 17.01 15.18
C LEU A 105 18.88 15.84 15.18
N ALA A 106 18.93 15.01 16.23
CA ALA A 106 19.97 13.98 16.38
C ALA A 106 19.96 12.90 15.29
N GLY A 107 18.79 12.62 14.69
CA GLY A 107 18.65 11.64 13.61
C GLY A 107 19.01 12.16 12.23
N TRP A 108 19.27 13.47 12.09
CA TRP A 108 19.64 14.05 10.81
C TRP A 108 21.10 13.78 10.48
N ARG A 109 21.38 13.55 9.19
CA ARG A 109 22.75 13.54 8.70
C ARG A 109 23.33 14.95 8.76
N PRO A 110 24.51 15.15 9.38
CA PRO A 110 25.06 16.49 9.61
C PRO A 110 25.27 17.25 8.30
N GLU A 111 25.67 16.57 7.22
CA GLU A 111 25.90 17.22 5.93
C GLU A 111 24.59 17.66 5.27
N ALA A 112 23.54 16.82 5.35
CA ALA A 112 22.23 17.14 4.79
C ALA A 112 21.56 18.28 5.55
N LEU A 113 21.66 18.26 6.89
CA LEU A 113 21.16 19.34 7.74
C LEU A 113 21.89 20.66 7.48
N ALA A 114 23.22 20.62 7.34
CA ALA A 114 24.01 21.81 7.01
C ALA A 114 23.63 22.38 5.64
N ALA A 115 23.48 21.53 4.62
CA ALA A 115 23.05 21.95 3.29
C ALA A 115 21.63 22.57 3.31
N LEU A 116 20.70 21.94 4.03
CA LEU A 116 19.33 22.46 4.18
C LEU A 116 19.32 23.81 4.90
N LEU A 117 20.04 23.95 6.02
CA LEU A 117 20.15 25.22 6.75
C LEU A 117 20.73 26.33 5.86
N SER A 118 21.77 26.03 5.07
CA SER A 118 22.35 26.98 4.13
C SER A 118 21.43 27.34 2.96
N ALA A 119 20.57 26.42 2.52
CA ALA A 119 19.54 26.70 1.51
C ALA A 119 18.47 27.63 2.10
N MET A 120 17.92 27.29 3.27
CA MET A 120 16.93 28.09 3.98
C MET A 120 17.45 29.50 4.33
N GLU A 121 18.73 29.64 4.71
CA GLU A 121 19.33 30.95 5.00
C GLU A 121 19.38 31.85 3.76
N LYS A 122 19.65 31.28 2.58
CA LYS A 122 19.67 32.02 1.31
C LYS A 122 18.27 32.44 0.87
N GLU A 123 17.28 31.57 1.07
CA GLU A 123 15.91 31.78 0.64
C GLU A 123 15.08 32.62 1.63
N ALA A 124 15.46 32.64 2.91
CA ALA A 124 14.76 33.40 3.93
C ALA A 124 14.67 34.90 3.57
N PRO A 125 13.46 35.49 3.46
CA PRO A 125 13.30 36.91 3.15
C PRO A 125 13.66 37.79 4.35
N ASP A 126 13.43 37.28 5.57
CA ASP A 126 13.56 38.05 6.80
C ASP A 126 14.95 37.95 7.41
N ALA A 127 15.48 39.10 7.84
CA ALA A 127 16.78 39.18 8.51
C ALA A 127 16.78 38.45 9.88
N GLU A 128 15.60 38.34 10.52
CA GLU A 128 15.45 37.63 11.79
C GLU A 128 15.53 36.11 11.61
N ALA A 129 14.83 35.57 10.62
CA ALA A 129 14.91 34.14 10.28
C ALA A 129 16.34 33.71 9.96
N ARG A 130 17.10 34.51 9.19
CA ARG A 130 18.52 34.25 8.92
C ARG A 130 19.37 34.21 10.19
N ARG A 131 19.12 35.12 11.15
CA ARG A 131 19.83 35.13 12.45
C ARG A 131 19.52 33.89 13.28
N GLN A 132 18.26 33.45 13.31
CA GLN A 132 17.84 32.25 14.03
C GLN A 132 18.49 30.98 13.43
N LEU A 133 18.50 30.87 12.10
CA LEU A 133 19.17 29.76 11.40
C LEU A 133 20.69 29.76 11.65
N ALA A 134 21.35 30.92 11.60
CA ALA A 134 22.78 31.03 11.91
C ALA A 134 23.10 30.68 13.37
N ALA A 135 22.24 31.07 14.32
CA ALA A 135 22.40 30.72 15.73
C ALA A 135 22.24 29.20 15.94
N LEU A 136 21.27 28.58 15.27
CA LEU A 136 21.07 27.13 15.30
C LEU A 136 22.29 26.39 14.73
N GLN A 137 22.80 26.82 13.57
CA GLN A 137 23.98 26.23 12.94
C GLN A 137 25.21 26.30 13.86
N LYS A 138 25.43 27.44 14.51
CA LYS A 138 26.51 27.64 15.50
C LYS A 138 26.35 26.73 16.72
N THR A 139 25.13 26.59 17.22
CA THR A 139 24.80 25.77 18.40
C THR A 139 25.04 24.28 18.16
N LEU A 140 24.74 23.82 16.95
CA LEU A 140 24.95 22.44 16.52
C LEU A 140 26.43 22.12 16.21
N ALA A 141 27.32 23.14 16.18
CA ALA A 141 28.73 22.99 15.85
C ALA A 141 28.98 22.25 14.51
N LEU A 142 28.03 22.35 13.58
CA LEU A 142 28.07 21.68 12.28
C LEU A 142 29.17 22.21 11.35
N GLN A 143 29.86 23.29 11.72
CA GLN A 143 30.98 23.84 10.93
C GLN A 143 32.19 22.90 10.87
N ASP A 144 32.38 22.01 11.86
CA ASP A 144 33.55 21.11 11.91
C ASP A 144 33.33 19.75 11.21
N ALA A 145 32.09 19.40 10.87
CA ALA A 145 31.74 18.09 10.31
C ALA A 145 31.75 18.02 8.76
N ALA A 146 32.11 19.12 8.08
CA ALA A 146 31.86 19.29 6.65
C ALA A 146 32.85 18.57 5.70
N GLU A 147 33.84 17.83 6.20
CA GLU A 147 34.65 16.95 5.36
C GLU A 147 34.32 15.47 5.65
N PRO A 148 33.34 14.89 4.95
CA PRO A 148 33.10 13.45 5.05
C PRO A 148 34.36 12.72 4.57
N PRO A 149 34.82 11.69 5.29
CA PRO A 149 36.00 10.96 4.89
C PRO A 149 35.72 10.24 3.56
N LEU A 150 36.59 10.44 2.57
CA LEU A 150 36.42 10.04 1.17
C LEU A 150 35.95 8.59 0.95
N TRP A 151 36.28 7.68 1.86
CA TRP A 151 35.85 6.28 1.79
C TRP A 151 34.33 6.10 1.96
N LEU A 152 33.65 6.98 2.70
CA LEU A 152 32.19 6.95 2.89
C LEU A 152 31.43 7.40 1.64
N ALA A 153 32.02 8.32 0.86
CA ALA A 153 31.50 8.73 -0.43
C ALA A 153 31.56 7.57 -1.45
N LEU A 154 32.58 6.71 -1.35
CA LEU A 154 32.74 5.54 -2.21
C LEU A 154 31.69 4.45 -1.94
N LEU A 155 31.32 4.19 -0.68
CA LEU A 155 30.32 3.16 -0.33
C LEU A 155 28.88 3.53 -0.70
N ARG A 156 28.60 4.81 -0.93
CA ARG A 156 27.25 5.30 -1.26
C ARG A 156 26.92 5.21 -2.75
N GLN A 157 27.88 4.81 -3.58
CA GLN A 157 27.67 4.60 -5.00
C GLN A 157 26.84 3.33 -5.22
N THR A 158 25.60 3.49 -5.64
CA THR A 158 24.61 2.41 -5.88
C THR A 158 25.12 1.29 -6.80
N THR A 159 26.12 1.57 -7.62
CA THR A 159 26.81 0.60 -8.49
C THR A 159 27.54 -0.50 -7.71
N VAL A 160 27.99 -0.23 -6.48
CA VAL A 160 28.69 -1.20 -5.62
C VAL A 160 27.72 -2.25 -5.05
N TYR A 161 26.46 -1.87 -4.78
CA TYR A 161 25.46 -2.83 -4.30
C TYR A 161 25.06 -3.83 -5.38
N TRP A 162 24.91 -3.39 -6.62
CA TRP A 162 24.57 -4.28 -7.75
C TRP A 162 25.69 -5.28 -8.04
N SER A 163 26.95 -4.87 -7.98
CA SER A 163 28.07 -5.79 -8.21
C SER A 163 28.22 -6.81 -7.07
N ALA A 164 28.02 -6.39 -5.81
CA ALA A 164 28.01 -7.29 -4.67
C ALA A 164 26.87 -8.32 -4.75
N ALA A 165 25.66 -7.88 -5.12
CA ALA A 165 24.52 -8.77 -5.33
C ALA A 165 24.79 -9.80 -6.45
N LEU A 166 25.35 -9.35 -7.58
CA LEU A 166 25.70 -10.22 -8.70
C LEU A 166 26.77 -11.25 -8.32
N ALA A 167 27.76 -10.87 -7.52
CA ALA A 167 28.79 -11.78 -7.01
C ALA A 167 28.19 -12.88 -6.11
N VAL A 168 27.25 -12.52 -5.22
CA VAL A 168 26.56 -13.49 -4.36
C VAL A 168 25.71 -14.46 -5.19
N VAL A 169 24.98 -13.97 -6.20
CA VAL A 169 24.19 -14.84 -7.09
C VAL A 169 25.09 -15.84 -7.82
N LEU A 170 26.21 -15.40 -8.40
CA LEU A 170 27.15 -16.30 -9.07
C LEU A 170 27.75 -17.32 -8.11
N LEU A 171 28.08 -16.92 -6.88
CA LEU A 171 28.64 -17.82 -5.88
C LEU A 171 27.63 -18.86 -5.40
N THR A 172 26.37 -18.47 -5.20
CA THR A 172 25.29 -19.41 -4.88
C THR A 172 24.98 -20.37 -6.03
N ALA A 173 25.02 -19.90 -7.28
CA ALA A 173 24.86 -20.75 -8.45
C ALA A 173 26.01 -21.77 -8.57
N ALA A 174 27.25 -21.34 -8.36
CA ALA A 174 28.42 -22.22 -8.34
C ALA A 174 28.34 -23.26 -7.21
N LEU A 175 27.90 -22.85 -6.02
CA LEU A 175 27.72 -23.73 -4.88
C LEU A 175 26.59 -24.75 -5.11
N ALA A 176 25.48 -24.31 -5.69
CA ALA A 176 24.39 -25.19 -6.09
C ALA A 176 24.87 -26.22 -7.12
N LEU A 177 25.64 -25.79 -8.13
CA LEU A 177 26.21 -26.68 -9.13
C LEU A 177 27.18 -27.70 -8.53
N ALA A 178 27.96 -27.31 -7.51
CA ALA A 178 28.88 -28.20 -6.80
C ALA A 178 28.16 -29.23 -5.92
N ILE A 179 26.98 -28.92 -5.39
CA ILE A 179 26.18 -29.81 -4.54
C ILE A 179 25.30 -30.74 -5.38
N VAL A 180 24.89 -30.33 -6.59
CA VAL A 180 24.10 -31.19 -7.49
C VAL A 180 24.93 -32.43 -7.83
N PRO A 181 24.52 -33.62 -7.38
CA PRO A 181 25.32 -34.83 -7.53
C PRO A 181 25.41 -35.20 -9.03
N PRO A 182 26.58 -35.68 -9.52
CA PRO A 182 26.90 -35.86 -10.94
C PRO A 182 26.04 -36.89 -11.70
N ARG A 183 25.01 -37.44 -11.04
CA ARG A 183 23.99 -38.34 -11.60
C ARG A 183 23.08 -37.69 -12.66
N TRP A 184 23.10 -36.36 -12.80
CA TRP A 184 22.32 -35.62 -13.81
C TRP A 184 23.13 -35.27 -15.09
N ALA A 185 24.45 -35.51 -15.09
CA ALA A 185 25.32 -35.25 -16.24
C ALA A 185 25.08 -36.08 -17.52
N PRO A 186 24.48 -37.29 -17.52
CA PRO A 186 24.41 -38.08 -18.75
C PRO A 186 23.32 -37.65 -19.75
N ARG A 187 22.48 -36.64 -19.45
CA ARG A 187 21.46 -36.16 -20.40
C ARG A 187 21.89 -34.97 -21.26
N LEU A 188 22.96 -34.25 -20.92
CA LEU A 188 23.44 -33.11 -21.71
C LEU A 188 24.44 -33.51 -22.81
N HIS A 189 24.98 -34.73 -22.78
CA HIS A 189 25.83 -35.28 -23.85
C HIS A 189 25.01 -35.87 -25.03
N GLY A 190 23.68 -35.75 -25.00
CA GLY A 190 22.78 -36.24 -26.05
C GLY A 190 22.43 -35.21 -27.14
N VAL A 191 22.89 -33.97 -27.04
CA VAL A 191 22.92 -33.06 -28.20
C VAL A 191 24.20 -33.38 -28.95
N GLY A 192 24.15 -34.53 -29.64
CA GLY A 192 25.10 -34.79 -30.71
C GLY A 192 24.99 -33.62 -31.67
N LEU A 193 26.05 -32.82 -31.74
CA LEU A 193 26.54 -32.33 -33.02
C LEU A 193 26.78 -33.58 -33.85
N ALA A 194 25.70 -34.14 -34.40
CA ALA A 194 25.79 -35.08 -35.49
C ALA A 194 26.69 -34.38 -36.49
N ALA A 195 27.81 -35.03 -36.76
CA ALA A 195 28.67 -34.71 -37.86
C ALA A 195 27.82 -34.83 -39.14
N GLU A 196 27.04 -33.80 -39.43
CA GLU A 196 26.41 -33.56 -40.72
C GLU A 196 27.50 -32.99 -41.62
N GLY A 197 28.55 -33.80 -41.78
CA GLY A 197 29.48 -33.69 -42.88
C GLY A 197 28.73 -34.06 -44.15
N ASP A 198 28.77 -33.13 -45.10
CA ASP A 198 28.89 -33.41 -46.53
C ASP A 198 27.63 -33.43 -47.41
N ALA A 199 26.42 -33.15 -46.89
CA ALA A 199 25.22 -33.10 -47.76
C ALA A 199 24.58 -31.71 -47.95
N GLN A 200 24.82 -30.74 -47.06
CA GLN A 200 24.01 -29.50 -47.01
C GLN A 200 24.73 -28.22 -47.48
N SER A 201 25.82 -28.34 -48.22
CA SER A 201 26.57 -27.18 -48.76
C SER A 201 26.33 -26.90 -50.26
N ARG A 202 25.31 -27.51 -50.88
CA ARG A 202 24.98 -27.26 -52.31
C ARG A 202 23.61 -26.66 -52.62
N ALA A 203 22.76 -26.41 -51.64
CA ALA A 203 21.38 -25.96 -51.89
C ALA A 203 20.98 -24.61 -51.25
N LEU A 204 21.87 -23.96 -50.50
CA LEU A 204 21.59 -22.64 -49.94
C LEU A 204 22.30 -21.58 -50.80
N GLY A 205 21.55 -21.03 -51.76
CA GLY A 205 21.86 -19.71 -52.30
C GLY A 205 21.89 -18.65 -51.18
N PRO A 206 22.27 -17.41 -51.48
CA PRO A 206 22.32 -16.30 -50.51
C PRO A 206 20.90 -15.91 -50.08
N GLY A 207 20.24 -16.78 -49.33
CA GLY A 207 18.94 -16.58 -48.74
C GLY A 207 19.12 -15.93 -47.38
N ARG A 208 18.76 -14.64 -47.33
CA ARG A 208 18.54 -13.86 -46.12
C ARG A 208 17.98 -14.73 -44.99
N GLY A 209 18.70 -14.80 -43.89
CA GLY A 209 18.29 -15.58 -42.73
C GLY A 209 16.97 -15.05 -42.16
N PRO A 210 16.15 -15.90 -41.52
CA PRO A 210 14.86 -15.51 -40.92
C PRO A 210 14.99 -14.53 -39.74
N LEU A 211 16.20 -14.07 -39.45
CA LEU A 211 16.53 -13.14 -38.37
C LEU A 211 16.76 -11.71 -38.88
N GLU A 212 16.91 -11.48 -40.20
CA GLU A 212 16.98 -10.12 -40.76
C GLU A 212 15.78 -9.24 -40.40
N PRO A 213 14.51 -9.69 -40.48
CA PRO A 213 13.38 -8.81 -40.17
C PRO A 213 13.31 -8.41 -38.70
N TRP A 214 13.92 -9.20 -37.80
CA TRP A 214 14.04 -8.84 -36.40
C TRP A 214 15.17 -7.84 -36.14
N LEU A 215 16.28 -7.91 -36.90
CA LEU A 215 17.39 -6.96 -36.79
C LEU A 215 17.00 -5.58 -37.35
N GLU A 216 16.30 -5.52 -38.48
CA GLU A 216 15.80 -4.25 -39.04
C GLU A 216 14.80 -3.58 -38.08
N ALA A 217 13.90 -4.35 -37.45
CA ALA A 217 12.96 -3.81 -36.46
C ALA A 217 13.64 -3.26 -35.19
N PHE A 218 14.79 -3.82 -34.79
CA PHE A 218 15.55 -3.31 -33.65
C PHE A 218 16.35 -2.05 -33.99
N GLU A 219 16.85 -1.93 -35.22
CA GLU A 219 17.59 -0.75 -35.67
C GLU A 219 16.66 0.46 -35.87
N GLU A 220 15.45 0.24 -36.42
CA GLU A 220 14.42 1.28 -36.57
C GLU A 220 13.92 1.81 -35.21
N ALA A 221 13.71 0.91 -34.23
CA ALA A 221 13.30 1.32 -32.88
C ALA A 221 14.40 2.09 -32.11
N ALA A 222 15.68 1.84 -32.43
CA ALA A 222 16.79 2.57 -31.83
C ALA A 222 16.95 3.99 -32.42
N GLU A 223 16.65 4.17 -33.71
CA GLU A 223 16.65 5.49 -34.35
C GLU A 223 15.50 6.38 -33.87
N GLU A 224 14.28 5.85 -33.71
CA GLU A 224 13.14 6.60 -33.16
C GLU A 224 13.41 7.10 -31.73
N ALA A 225 13.99 6.25 -30.87
CA ALA A 225 14.31 6.61 -29.49
C ALA A 225 15.41 7.70 -29.40
N SER A 226 16.27 7.81 -30.42
CA SER A 226 17.33 8.83 -30.49
C SER A 226 16.78 10.17 -30.94
N ALA A 227 15.77 10.18 -31.83
CA ALA A 227 15.17 11.39 -32.39
C ALA A 227 14.26 12.14 -31.40
N GLU A 228 13.62 11.44 -30.44
CA GLU A 228 12.78 12.08 -29.42
C GLU A 228 13.61 12.80 -28.33
N ALA A 229 14.89 12.45 -28.15
CA ALA A 229 15.73 13.04 -27.11
C ALA A 229 16.28 14.43 -27.46
N GLU A 230 16.32 14.83 -28.73
CA GLU A 230 16.85 16.13 -29.16
C GLU A 230 15.75 17.21 -29.39
N GLY A 231 14.47 16.90 -29.19
CA GLY A 231 13.35 17.81 -29.50
C GLY A 231 12.80 18.65 -28.33
N SER A 232 13.24 18.44 -27.09
CA SER A 232 12.60 19.02 -25.89
C SER A 232 13.37 20.21 -25.28
N GLU A 233 13.93 21.09 -26.11
CA GLU A 233 14.64 22.30 -25.65
C GLU A 233 14.19 23.56 -26.41
N ALA A 234 12.90 23.93 -26.32
CA ALA A 234 12.43 25.30 -26.61
C ALA A 234 10.94 25.48 -26.28
N GLN A 235 10.60 25.79 -25.03
CA GLN A 235 9.46 26.66 -24.68
C GLN A 235 9.34 26.76 -23.16
N ASP A 236 9.73 27.91 -22.58
CA ASP A 236 8.84 28.73 -21.76
C ASP A 236 9.55 30.05 -21.35
N GLU A 237 9.50 31.05 -22.23
CA GLU A 237 9.62 32.45 -21.84
C GLU A 237 8.21 33.02 -21.78
N GLY A 238 7.73 33.44 -20.59
CA GLY A 238 6.38 33.98 -20.51
C GLY A 238 5.91 34.48 -19.15
N GLY A 239 6.42 35.64 -18.73
CA GLY A 239 5.65 36.71 -18.07
C GLY A 239 4.79 36.39 -16.84
N GLY A 240 5.25 36.81 -15.67
CA GLY A 240 4.44 36.95 -14.46
C GLY A 240 4.57 38.34 -13.86
N GLU A 241 3.51 39.14 -14.03
CA GLU A 241 3.39 40.55 -13.68
C GLU A 241 3.54 40.87 -12.19
N GLN A 242 4.19 41.99 -11.89
CA GLN A 242 4.11 42.68 -10.61
C GLN A 242 2.75 43.37 -10.46
N PRO A 243 2.07 43.25 -9.31
CA PRO A 243 1.14 44.27 -8.84
C PRO A 243 1.85 45.20 -7.86
N LYS A 244 1.92 46.47 -8.29
CA LYS A 244 2.15 47.64 -7.46
C LYS A 244 0.92 47.98 -6.61
N ASP A 245 1.18 48.70 -5.52
CA ASP A 245 0.28 49.60 -4.78
C ASP A 245 -0.90 48.90 -4.07
N GLY A 246 -1.19 49.05 -2.78
CA GLY A 246 -0.87 50.09 -1.82
C GLY A 246 -2.19 50.46 -1.15
N GLU A 247 -2.47 50.03 0.08
CA GLU A 247 -3.59 50.61 0.84
C GLU A 247 -3.40 50.45 2.36
N LYS A 248 -3.21 51.58 3.03
CA LYS A 248 -3.45 51.80 4.47
C LYS A 248 -4.91 52.23 4.61
N PRO A 249 -5.67 51.70 5.57
CA PRO A 249 -6.05 52.52 6.73
C PRO A 249 -6.08 51.67 8.02
N GLY A 250 -5.80 52.18 9.22
CA GLY A 250 -6.57 53.21 9.91
C GLY A 250 -7.24 52.55 11.11
N GLY A 251 -6.75 52.83 12.31
CA GLY A 251 -7.13 52.12 13.52
C GLY A 251 -8.52 52.43 14.08
N ARG A 252 -8.86 51.74 15.17
CA ARG A 252 -9.56 52.33 16.31
C ARG A 252 -9.43 51.46 17.58
N PRO A 253 -9.34 52.07 18.77
CA PRO A 253 -9.36 51.41 20.08
C PRO A 253 -10.77 51.49 20.71
N VAL A 254 -11.29 50.42 21.33
CA VAL A 254 -12.51 50.48 22.17
C VAL A 254 -12.42 49.31 23.18
N GLU A 255 -12.04 49.53 24.43
CA GLU A 255 -12.82 50.02 25.58
C GLU A 255 -13.47 48.86 26.37
N ARG A 256 -13.00 48.71 27.61
CA ARG A 256 -13.56 47.83 28.65
C ARG A 256 -14.92 48.34 29.07
N VAL A 257 -15.90 47.45 29.21
CA VAL A 257 -17.08 47.68 30.06
C VAL A 257 -17.26 46.47 30.98
N PHE A 258 -17.14 46.75 32.27
CA PHE A 258 -17.52 45.88 33.38
C PHE A 258 -19.05 45.88 33.59
N LEU A 259 -19.51 44.89 34.36
CA LEU A 259 -20.75 44.80 35.15
C LEU A 259 -21.85 43.89 34.57
N ASN A 260 -22.01 42.68 35.11
CA ASN A 260 -22.99 42.47 36.18
C ASN A 260 -23.01 41.03 36.70
N ALA A 261 -23.03 40.92 38.03
CA ALA A 261 -23.31 39.72 38.79
C ALA A 261 -24.80 39.66 39.17
N GLU A 262 -25.21 38.48 39.67
CA GLU A 262 -26.51 38.11 40.27
C GLU A 262 -27.64 37.72 39.32
N LYS A 263 -27.97 36.41 39.22
CA LYS A 263 -29.21 35.80 39.79
C LYS A 263 -29.37 34.30 39.46
N ALA A 264 -29.53 33.49 40.52
CA ALA A 264 -30.23 32.18 40.64
C ALA A 264 -29.67 30.90 39.92
N PRO A 265 -29.24 29.87 40.68
CA PRO A 265 -28.72 28.61 40.18
C PRO A 265 -29.84 27.57 40.01
N ALA A 266 -30.48 27.56 38.84
CA ALA A 266 -31.33 26.42 38.40
C ALA A 266 -31.67 26.47 36.90
N VAL A 267 -31.42 27.61 36.24
CA VAL A 267 -31.50 27.77 34.77
C VAL A 267 -30.10 27.85 34.14
N GLN A 268 -29.04 27.87 34.96
CA GLN A 268 -27.66 28.01 34.51
C GLN A 268 -27.09 26.75 33.85
N GLU A 269 -27.47 25.54 34.26
CA GLU A 269 -26.98 24.31 33.60
C GLU A 269 -27.47 24.20 32.15
N GLN A 270 -28.74 24.52 31.87
CA GLN A 270 -29.24 24.47 30.49
C GLN A 270 -28.70 25.61 29.62
N LYS A 271 -28.44 26.78 30.22
CA LYS A 271 -27.87 27.90 29.47
C LYS A 271 -26.39 27.68 29.16
N GLU A 272 -25.63 27.11 30.09
CA GLU A 272 -24.22 26.76 29.88
C GLU A 272 -24.05 25.62 28.87
N GLU A 273 -24.95 24.61 28.86
CA GLU A 273 -24.92 23.57 27.82
C GLU A 273 -25.27 24.11 26.43
N GLN A 274 -26.22 25.06 26.34
CA GLN A 274 -26.61 25.65 25.06
C GLN A 274 -25.54 26.62 24.53
N GLU A 275 -24.90 27.40 25.40
CA GLU A 275 -23.81 28.31 25.05
C GLU A 275 -22.53 27.54 24.65
N GLN A 276 -22.25 26.39 25.28
CA GLN A 276 -21.20 25.47 24.84
C GLN A 276 -21.52 24.80 23.49
N GLN A 277 -22.78 24.45 23.23
CA GLN A 277 -23.19 23.93 21.92
C GLN A 277 -23.06 24.98 20.83
N ASP A 278 -23.39 26.24 21.11
CA ASP A 278 -23.28 27.31 20.12
C ASP A 278 -21.82 27.75 19.90
N GLU A 279 -20.97 27.75 20.94
CA GLU A 279 -19.53 27.96 20.77
C GLU A 279 -18.85 26.83 19.99
N THR A 280 -19.21 25.57 20.27
CA THR A 280 -18.64 24.44 19.53
C THR A 280 -19.08 24.43 18.07
N LYS A 281 -20.33 24.79 17.77
CA LYS A 281 -20.80 25.01 16.40
C LYS A 281 -20.08 26.17 15.72
N GLY A 282 -19.86 27.28 16.43
CA GLY A 282 -19.11 28.42 15.91
C GLY A 282 -17.66 28.05 15.57
N LEU A 283 -16.96 27.32 16.45
CA LEU A 283 -15.60 26.84 16.21
C LEU A 283 -15.55 25.82 15.07
N LEU A 284 -16.53 24.92 14.97
CA LEU A 284 -16.64 23.99 13.85
C LEU A 284 -16.91 24.72 12.52
N ALA A 285 -17.78 25.72 12.52
CA ALA A 285 -18.06 26.53 11.34
C ALA A 285 -16.84 27.33 10.88
N ASP A 286 -16.05 27.85 11.82
CA ASP A 286 -14.81 28.59 11.51
C ASP A 286 -13.70 27.64 11.03
N LEU A 287 -13.63 26.42 11.58
CA LEU A 287 -12.64 25.41 11.20
C LEU A 287 -12.96 24.71 9.88
N LEU A 288 -14.24 24.57 9.53
CA LEU A 288 -14.72 23.82 8.35
C LEU A 288 -15.27 24.70 7.20
N GLY A 289 -15.26 26.03 7.34
CA GLY A 289 -15.46 26.95 6.22
C GLY A 289 -16.90 27.42 5.98
N GLY A 290 -17.63 27.75 7.04
CA GLY A 290 -18.96 28.35 6.98
C GLY A 290 -20.12 27.36 7.11
N ASP A 291 -21.26 27.86 7.61
CA ASP A 291 -22.40 27.06 8.07
C ASP A 291 -23.05 26.22 6.94
N GLU A 292 -23.15 26.77 5.72
CA GLU A 292 -23.71 26.05 4.57
C GLU A 292 -22.83 24.88 4.08
N ALA A 293 -21.51 24.95 4.29
CA ALA A 293 -20.60 23.85 3.94
C ALA A 293 -20.64 22.71 4.96
N LEU A 294 -21.06 23.01 6.19
CA LEU A 294 -21.13 22.06 7.30
C LEU A 294 -22.25 21.05 7.10
N ASP A 295 -23.45 21.51 6.74
CA ASP A 295 -24.59 20.64 6.48
C ASP A 295 -24.31 19.66 5.34
N HIS A 296 -23.74 20.15 4.23
CA HIS A 296 -23.42 19.29 3.09
C HIS A 296 -22.33 18.26 3.42
N ARG A 297 -21.33 18.62 4.24
CA ARG A 297 -20.27 17.70 4.68
C ARG A 297 -20.74 16.71 5.74
N LEU A 298 -21.65 17.10 6.62
CA LEU A 298 -22.28 16.20 7.57
C LEU A 298 -23.19 15.19 6.87
N GLU A 299 -23.89 15.59 5.81
CA GLU A 299 -24.68 14.67 4.98
C GLU A 299 -23.78 13.67 4.24
N VAL A 300 -22.63 14.12 3.70
CA VAL A 300 -21.63 13.24 3.08
C VAL A 300 -20.99 12.29 4.11
N LEU A 301 -20.65 12.77 5.32
CA LEU A 301 -20.10 11.94 6.39
C LEU A 301 -21.14 10.94 6.93
N SER A 302 -22.40 11.33 7.03
CA SER A 302 -23.49 10.43 7.42
C SER A 302 -23.69 9.34 6.38
N ALA A 303 -23.68 9.68 5.09
CA ALA A 303 -23.75 8.71 4.00
C ALA A 303 -22.53 7.77 3.96
N MET A 304 -21.37 8.25 4.40
CA MET A 304 -20.15 7.44 4.49
C MET A 304 -20.14 6.52 5.72
N ILE A 305 -20.82 6.91 6.81
CA ILE A 305 -20.93 6.13 8.05
C ILE A 305 -21.93 4.97 7.91
N ASP A 306 -23.01 5.14 7.15
CA ASP A 306 -24.00 4.07 6.92
C ASP A 306 -23.41 2.83 6.19
N ASP A 307 -22.26 2.97 5.54
CA ASP A 307 -21.56 1.88 4.83
C ASP A 307 -20.41 1.26 5.65
N VAL A 308 -20.20 1.68 6.90
CA VAL A 308 -19.18 1.09 7.77
C VAL A 308 -19.76 -0.10 8.53
N PRO A 309 -19.31 -1.35 8.25
CA PRO A 309 -19.86 -2.53 8.91
C PRO A 309 -19.60 -2.45 10.42
N ILE A 310 -20.69 -2.50 11.19
CA ILE A 310 -20.72 -2.40 12.67
C ILE A 310 -19.76 -3.41 13.33
N ASP A 311 -19.54 -4.56 12.69
CA ASP A 311 -18.61 -5.61 13.14
C ASP A 311 -17.14 -5.15 13.16
N GLY A 312 -16.76 -4.23 12.27
CA GLY A 312 -15.42 -3.65 12.21
C GLY A 312 -15.17 -2.64 13.33
N LEU A 313 -16.19 -1.88 13.72
CA LEU A 313 -16.08 -0.82 14.72
C LEU A 313 -15.88 -1.40 16.13
N ALA A 314 -16.58 -2.48 16.45
CA ALA A 314 -16.40 -3.18 17.73
C ALA A 314 -14.98 -3.75 17.89
N ALA A 315 -14.42 -4.30 16.81
CA ALA A 315 -13.05 -4.83 16.81
C ALA A 315 -12.00 -3.72 16.94
N GLN A 316 -12.27 -2.53 16.40
CA GLN A 316 -11.37 -1.38 16.48
C GLN A 316 -11.44 -0.72 17.87
N ALA A 317 -12.64 -0.60 18.45
CA ALA A 317 -12.84 -0.11 19.81
C ALA A 317 -12.19 -1.03 20.87
N GLN A 318 -12.30 -2.36 20.72
CA GLN A 318 -11.62 -3.31 21.60
C GLN A 318 -10.09 -3.20 21.53
N ARG A 319 -9.54 -2.92 20.35
CA ARG A 319 -8.10 -2.72 20.17
C ARG A 319 -7.59 -1.47 20.89
N VAL A 320 -8.33 -0.37 20.81
CA VAL A 320 -7.98 0.89 21.50
C VAL A 320 -8.10 0.73 23.02
N LEU A 321 -9.14 0.05 23.51
CA LEU A 321 -9.30 -0.24 24.94
C LEU A 321 -8.21 -1.17 25.49
N ALA A 322 -7.77 -2.16 24.71
CA ALA A 322 -6.65 -3.03 25.10
C ALA A 322 -5.33 -2.27 25.18
N GLN A 323 -5.07 -1.33 24.26
CA GLN A 323 -3.89 -0.47 24.32
C GLN A 323 -3.92 0.46 25.53
N LEU A 324 -5.05 1.10 25.83
CA LEU A 324 -5.18 1.96 27.00
C LEU A 324 -5.04 1.19 28.33
N GLY A 325 -5.55 -0.04 28.41
CA GLY A 325 -5.37 -0.90 29.58
C GLY A 325 -3.91 -1.27 29.85
N SER A 326 -3.11 -1.44 28.79
CA SER A 326 -1.67 -1.76 28.93
C SER A 326 -0.83 -0.60 29.48
N PHE A 327 -1.29 0.65 29.34
CA PHE A 327 -0.60 1.83 29.87
C PHE A 327 -0.82 2.06 31.37
N GLN A 328 -1.84 1.45 31.99
CA GLN A 328 -2.08 1.60 33.44
C GLN A 328 -1.39 0.55 34.31
N ALA A 329 -0.73 -0.45 33.71
CA ALA A 329 -0.05 -1.53 34.44
C ALA A 329 1.47 -1.28 34.63
N ASN A 330 1.98 -0.11 34.22
CA ASN A 330 3.34 0.37 34.44
C ASN A 330 3.30 1.69 35.23
#